data_AF-A0A016VPE4-F1
#
_entry.id   AF-A0A016VPE4-F1
#
_cell.length_a   1.000
_cell.length_b   1.000
_cell.length_c   1.000
_cell.angle_alpha   90.00
_cell.angle_beta   90.00
_cell.angle_gamma   90.00
#
_symmetry.space_group_name_H-M   'P 1'
#
loop_
_entity.id
_entity.type
_entity.pdbx_description
1 polymer ?
#
loop_
_entity_poly.entity_id
_entity_poly.type
_entity_poly.pdbx_seq_one_letter_code
_entity_poly.pdbx_strand_id
1 'polypeptide(L)'
;MVAVKKEDQLQDAVEQWYQPVKQYGLNDPDYKFTDPRLQSFANLAHHKTTAMGCHYEKCANPDRVVIGCMYNQPIKPNDVIYPKGTPCTKDEDCTVYNPSTCNTKNQLCKTTAKTPTNSTSAPNATTTTASRKYYHLAKYCKGHSFRGCDTDR
;
A
#
# COMPACT_ATOMS: atom_id res chain seq x y z
N MET A 1 -17.13 29.99 4.44
CA MET A 1 -16.62 28.62 4.20
C MET A 1 -15.20 28.57 4.72
N VAL A 2 -14.91 27.70 5.68
CA VAL A 2 -13.55 27.61 6.25
C VAL A 2 -12.68 26.86 5.25
N ALA A 3 -11.57 27.45 4.83
CA ALA A 3 -10.60 26.76 3.99
C ALA A 3 -9.98 25.61 4.78
N VAL A 4 -10.21 24.37 4.35
CA VAL A 4 -9.58 23.18 4.93
C VAL A 4 -8.09 23.21 4.60
N LYS A 5 -7.23 22.90 5.58
CA LYS A 5 -5.78 22.87 5.37
C LYS A 5 -5.42 21.72 4.43
N LYS A 6 -4.31 21.87 3.69
CA LYS A 6 -3.85 20.85 2.74
C LYS A 6 -3.57 19.52 3.44
N GLU A 7 -3.01 19.57 4.64
CA GLU A 7 -2.70 18.39 5.45
C GLU A 7 -3.96 17.61 5.82
N ASP A 8 -5.02 18.31 6.24
CA ASP A 8 -6.31 17.70 6.57
C ASP A 8 -6.96 17.10 5.32
N GLN A 9 -6.89 17.78 4.17
CA GLN A 9 -7.37 17.25 2.89
C GLN A 9 -6.65 15.95 2.47
N LEU A 10 -5.35 15.85 2.73
CA LEU A 10 -4.58 14.64 2.46
C LEU A 10 -4.98 13.49 3.40
N GLN A 11 -5.24 13.78 4.67
CA GLN A 11 -5.71 12.79 5.64
C GLN A 11 -7.10 12.26 5.25
N ASP A 12 -8.02 13.15 4.92
CA ASP A 12 -9.37 12.79 4.46
C ASP A 12 -9.32 11.91 3.21
N ALA A 13 -8.45 12.22 2.23
CA ALA A 13 -8.31 11.41 1.02
C ALA A 13 -7.84 9.98 1.33
N VAL A 14 -6.84 9.83 2.19
CA VAL A 14 -6.34 8.50 2.60
C VAL A 14 -7.42 7.73 3.36
N GLU A 15 -8.16 8.40 4.25
CA GLU A 15 -9.27 7.77 4.96
C GLU A 15 -10.35 7.30 3.97
N GLN A 16 -10.75 8.14 3.02
CA GLN A 16 -11.72 7.78 1.99
C GLN A 16 -11.28 6.57 1.15
N TRP A 17 -10.00 6.48 0.77
CA TRP A 17 -9.49 5.31 0.04
C TRP A 17 -9.52 4.04 0.87
N TYR A 18 -9.41 4.16 2.20
CA TYR A 18 -9.48 3.06 3.14
C TYR A 18 -10.91 2.63 3.46
N GLN A 19 -11.89 3.56 3.45
CA GLN A 19 -13.29 3.28 3.84
C GLN A 19 -13.92 2.01 3.23
N PRO A 20 -13.68 1.63 1.96
CA PRO A 20 -14.33 0.44 1.40
C PRO A 20 -14.06 -0.85 2.19
N VAL A 21 -12.87 -1.03 2.77
CA VAL A 21 -12.61 -2.23 3.57
C VAL A 21 -13.36 -2.19 4.91
N LYS A 22 -13.55 -1.01 5.50
CA LYS A 22 -14.34 -0.83 6.72
C LYS A 22 -15.83 -1.10 6.48
N GLN A 23 -16.33 -0.72 5.30
CA GLN A 23 -17.75 -0.84 4.96
C GLN A 23 -18.13 -2.24 4.45
N TYR A 24 -17.32 -2.84 3.59
CA TYR A 24 -17.66 -4.09 2.91
C TYR A 24 -16.91 -5.32 3.44
N GLY A 25 -15.80 -5.12 4.16
CA GLY A 25 -14.92 -6.18 4.63
C GLY A 25 -14.12 -6.88 3.53
N LEU A 26 -13.27 -7.82 3.93
CA LEU A 26 -12.59 -8.75 3.04
C LEU A 26 -13.28 -10.12 3.15
N ASN A 27 -14.24 -10.36 2.25
CA ASN A 27 -15.08 -11.56 2.31
C ASN A 27 -14.44 -12.79 1.66
N ASP A 28 -13.42 -12.58 0.82
CA ASP A 28 -12.67 -13.68 0.22
C ASP A 28 -11.69 -14.30 1.25
N PRO A 29 -11.70 -15.62 1.44
CA PRO A 29 -10.87 -16.28 2.44
C PRO A 29 -9.37 -16.18 2.14
N ASP A 30 -8.95 -15.86 0.92
CA ASP A 30 -7.54 -15.65 0.57
C ASP A 30 -7.18 -14.17 0.44
N TYR A 31 -8.07 -13.26 0.85
CA TYR A 31 -7.94 -11.82 0.67
C TYR A 31 -7.68 -11.42 -0.79
N LYS A 32 -8.32 -12.12 -1.73
CA LYS A 32 -8.30 -11.78 -3.15
C LYS A 32 -9.17 -10.57 -3.44
N PHE A 33 -8.74 -9.80 -4.43
CA PHE A 33 -9.51 -8.70 -4.98
C PHE A 33 -10.61 -9.23 -5.91
N THR A 34 -11.75 -9.59 -5.33
CA THR A 34 -12.93 -10.10 -6.06
C THR A 34 -14.04 -9.06 -6.17
N ASP A 35 -14.05 -8.05 -5.30
CA ASP A 35 -15.04 -6.98 -5.29
C ASP A 35 -14.44 -5.65 -5.77
N PRO A 36 -14.90 -5.10 -6.92
CA PRO A 36 -14.36 -3.85 -7.47
C PRO A 36 -14.56 -2.64 -6.55
N ARG A 37 -15.51 -2.67 -5.61
CA ARG A 37 -15.71 -1.59 -4.63
C ARG A 37 -14.51 -1.42 -3.71
N LEU A 38 -13.70 -2.46 -3.54
CA LEU A 38 -12.48 -2.44 -2.72
C LEU A 38 -11.28 -1.84 -3.45
N GLN A 39 -11.40 -1.41 -4.71
CA GLN A 39 -10.25 -1.07 -5.57
C GLN A 39 -9.29 -0.03 -4.96
N SER A 40 -9.80 1.00 -4.28
CA SER A 40 -8.95 2.01 -3.65
C SER A 40 -8.11 1.41 -2.52
N PHE A 41 -8.73 0.63 -1.64
CA PHE A 41 -8.06 -0.07 -0.55
C PHE A 41 -7.11 -1.14 -1.10
N ALA A 42 -7.55 -1.90 -2.09
CA ALA A 42 -6.78 -2.99 -2.67
C ALA A 42 -5.50 -2.48 -3.31
N ASN A 43 -5.52 -1.35 -4.04
CA ASN A 43 -4.30 -0.73 -4.56
C ASN A 43 -3.38 -0.20 -3.45
N LEU A 44 -3.96 0.40 -2.40
CA LEU A 44 -3.20 0.93 -1.26
C LEU A 44 -2.48 -0.19 -0.48
N ALA A 45 -3.14 -1.33 -0.28
CA ALA A 45 -2.66 -2.45 0.51
C ALA A 45 -2.00 -3.58 -0.31
N HIS A 46 -1.84 -3.42 -1.63
CA HIS A 46 -1.31 -4.46 -2.51
C HIS A 46 0.16 -4.77 -2.16
N HIS A 47 0.44 -5.98 -1.70
CA HIS A 47 1.75 -6.40 -1.19
C HIS A 47 2.89 -6.35 -2.22
N LYS A 48 2.59 -6.35 -3.52
CA LYS A 48 3.59 -6.22 -4.59
C LYS A 48 3.89 -4.76 -4.95
N THR A 49 3.12 -3.80 -4.44
CA THR A 49 3.36 -2.38 -4.71
C THR A 49 4.58 -1.88 -3.95
N THR A 50 5.63 -1.54 -4.68
CA THR A 50 6.89 -1.02 -4.12
C THR A 50 7.10 0.47 -4.38
N ALA A 51 6.28 1.09 -5.21
CA ALA A 51 6.32 2.53 -5.45
C ALA A 51 4.93 3.10 -5.70
N MET A 52 4.71 4.29 -5.15
CA MET A 52 3.54 5.11 -5.44
C MET A 52 3.96 6.56 -5.67
N GLY A 53 3.22 7.26 -6.52
CA GLY A 53 3.37 8.70 -6.74
C GLY A 53 2.01 9.35 -6.68
N CYS A 54 1.88 10.45 -5.92
CA CYS A 54 0.62 11.16 -5.77
C CYS A 54 0.73 12.60 -6.27
N HIS A 55 -0.37 13.11 -6.80
CA HIS A 55 -0.53 14.47 -7.29
C HIS A 55 -1.72 15.14 -6.60
N TYR A 56 -1.58 16.44 -6.32
CA TYR A 56 -2.57 17.28 -5.66
C TYR A 56 -2.84 18.46 -6.57
N GLU A 57 -4.11 18.71 -6.88
CA GLU A 57 -4.53 19.84 -7.71
C GLU A 57 -5.81 20.48 -7.14
N LYS A 58 -5.88 21.82 -7.15
CA LYS A 58 -7.10 22.55 -6.80
C LYS A 58 -7.82 22.94 -8.10
N CYS A 59 -9.03 22.45 -8.28
CA CYS A 59 -9.87 22.79 -9.43
C CYS A 59 -10.80 23.94 -9.05
N ALA A 60 -10.88 24.98 -9.89
CA ALA A 60 -11.69 26.16 -9.61
C ALA A 60 -13.18 26.02 -9.99
N ASN A 61 -13.60 24.95 -10.68
CA ASN A 61 -14.97 24.78 -11.19
C ASN A 61 -15.38 23.30 -11.32
N PRO A 62 -16.21 22.73 -10.41
CA PRO A 62 -16.55 23.29 -9.09
C PRO A 62 -15.30 23.41 -8.21
N ASP A 63 -15.35 24.24 -7.17
CA ASP A 63 -14.26 24.36 -6.18
C ASP A 63 -14.06 23.01 -5.48
N ARG A 64 -13.02 22.29 -5.89
CA ARG A 64 -12.70 20.96 -5.36
C ARG A 64 -11.21 20.71 -5.37
N VAL A 65 -10.78 19.83 -4.49
CA VAL A 65 -9.42 19.32 -4.46
C VAL A 65 -9.42 17.90 -5.00
N VAL A 66 -8.51 17.64 -5.94
CA VAL A 66 -8.29 16.30 -6.49
C VAL A 66 -6.94 15.81 -6.03
N ILE A 67 -6.95 14.65 -5.38
CA ILE A 67 -5.74 13.93 -4.99
C ILE A 67 -5.78 12.59 -5.71
N GLY A 68 -4.78 12.33 -6.55
CA GLY A 68 -4.65 11.08 -7.28
C GLY A 68 -3.33 10.42 -6.99
N CYS A 69 -3.34 9.11 -6.71
CA CYS A 69 -2.13 8.31 -6.56
C CYS A 69 -2.05 7.24 -7.65
N MET A 70 -0.85 7.04 -8.17
CA MET A 70 -0.52 5.97 -9.10
C MET A 70 0.43 4.99 -8.42
N TYR A 71 0.32 3.72 -8.78
CA TYR A 71 1.06 2.61 -8.19
C TYR A 71 1.84 1.88 -9.28
N ASN A 72 3.05 1.44 -8.97
CA ASN A 72 3.88 0.70 -9.94
C ASN A 72 3.38 -0.72 -10.22
N GLN A 73 2.58 -1.29 -9.31
CA GLN A 73 1.95 -2.59 -9.43
C GLN A 73 0.46 -2.46 -9.07
N PRO A 74 -0.38 -1.93 -9.98
CA PRO A 74 -1.82 -1.86 -9.73
C PRO A 74 -2.40 -3.26 -9.55
N ILE A 75 -3.36 -3.40 -8.62
CA ILE A 75 -4.03 -4.68 -8.35
C ILE A 75 -4.83 -5.12 -9.59
N LYS A 76 -4.83 -6.43 -9.89
CA LYS A 76 -5.67 -7.01 -10.94
C LYS A 76 -6.81 -7.81 -10.33
N PRO A 77 -7.93 -7.99 -11.05
CA PRO A 77 -9.01 -8.87 -10.60
C PRO A 77 -8.48 -10.26 -10.21
N ASN A 78 -8.95 -10.77 -9.07
CA ASN A 78 -8.56 -12.04 -8.46
C ASN A 78 -7.11 -12.14 -7.95
N ASP A 79 -6.31 -11.07 -8.00
CA ASP A 79 -5.01 -11.04 -7.31
C ASP A 79 -5.21 -11.00 -5.79
N VAL A 80 -4.29 -11.63 -5.06
CA VAL A 80 -4.21 -11.51 -3.59
C VAL A 80 -3.77 -10.10 -3.22
N ILE A 81 -4.57 -9.39 -2.43
CA ILE A 81 -4.24 -8.04 -1.96
C ILE A 81 -2.98 -8.11 -1.09
N TYR A 82 -3.03 -8.91 -0.03
CA TYR A 82 -1.86 -9.27 0.79
C TYR A 82 -2.00 -10.69 1.33
N PRO A 83 -0.88 -11.45 1.43
CA PRO A 83 -0.92 -12.79 1.98
C PRO A 83 -1.27 -12.76 3.47
N LYS A 84 -2.03 -13.77 3.91
CA LYS A 84 -2.22 -14.05 5.33
C LYS A 84 -0.88 -14.46 5.95
N GLY A 85 -0.56 -13.93 7.11
CA GLY A 85 0.65 -14.31 7.84
C GLY A 85 1.05 -13.29 8.88
N THR A 86 2.21 -13.54 9.49
CA THR A 86 2.82 -12.62 10.43
C THR A 86 3.62 -11.53 9.71
N PRO A 87 3.67 -10.31 10.27
CA PRO A 87 4.57 -9.27 9.78
C PRO A 87 6.03 -9.75 9.76
N CYS A 88 6.87 -9.16 8.90
CA CYS A 88 8.28 -9.51 8.87
C CYS A 88 8.98 -9.17 10.19
N THR A 89 9.89 -10.03 10.62
CA THR A 89 10.73 -9.86 11.82
C THR A 89 12.21 -9.84 11.49
N LYS A 90 12.59 -10.48 10.38
CA LYS A 90 13.94 -10.57 9.84
C LYS A 90 13.91 -10.45 8.32
N ASP A 91 15.07 -10.20 7.71
CA ASP A 91 15.17 -9.93 6.27
C ASP A 91 14.70 -11.12 5.42
N GLU A 92 14.90 -12.34 5.89
CA GLU A 92 14.54 -13.58 5.20
C GLU A 92 13.02 -13.78 5.08
N ASP A 93 12.22 -13.10 5.91
CA ASP A 93 10.75 -13.16 5.82
C ASP A 93 10.25 -12.40 4.57
N CYS A 94 11.09 -11.56 3.96
CA CYS A 94 10.75 -10.73 2.80
C CYS A 94 11.13 -11.40 1.47
N THR A 95 10.32 -12.35 1.02
CA THR A 95 10.66 -13.21 -0.13
C THR A 95 10.14 -12.70 -1.48
N VAL A 96 9.22 -11.73 -1.50
CA VAL A 96 8.53 -11.27 -2.72
C VAL A 96 9.49 -10.62 -3.72
N TYR A 97 10.50 -9.91 -3.24
CA TYR A 97 11.52 -9.25 -4.03
C TYR A 97 12.90 -9.64 -3.50
N ASN A 98 13.90 -9.77 -4.38
CA ASN A 98 15.28 -10.00 -3.98
C ASN A 98 16.22 -9.01 -4.69
N PRO A 99 17.11 -8.32 -3.96
CA PRO A 99 17.25 -8.32 -2.50
C PRO A 99 16.14 -7.54 -1.77
N SER A 100 15.73 -8.01 -0.58
CA SER A 100 14.82 -7.29 0.33
C SER A 100 15.32 -7.34 1.77
N THR A 101 14.90 -6.35 2.57
CA THR A 101 15.17 -6.27 4.01
C THR A 101 13.89 -5.95 4.77
N CYS A 102 13.79 -6.38 6.02
CA CYS A 102 12.68 -6.10 6.90
C CYS A 102 12.95 -4.84 7.74
N ASN A 103 12.03 -3.89 7.68
CA ASN A 103 12.01 -2.79 8.61
C ASN A 103 11.32 -3.19 9.91
N THR A 104 12.08 -3.69 10.87
CA THR A 104 11.55 -4.20 12.16
C THR A 104 10.73 -3.18 12.97
N LYS A 105 10.95 -1.86 12.79
CA LYS A 105 10.15 -0.81 13.46
C LYS A 105 8.70 -0.80 13.00
N ASN A 106 8.49 -1.06 11.71
CA ASN A 106 7.17 -0.99 11.05
C ASN A 106 6.67 -2.36 10.61
N GLN A 107 7.52 -3.38 10.72
CA GLN A 107 7.32 -4.74 10.25
C GLN A 107 6.93 -4.80 8.75
N LEU A 108 7.64 -4.00 7.95
CA LEU A 108 7.45 -3.89 6.50
C LEU A 108 8.70 -4.24 5.73
N CYS A 109 8.52 -4.99 4.65
CA CYS A 109 9.58 -5.27 3.69
C CYS A 109 9.96 -4.04 2.88
N LYS A 110 11.25 -3.91 2.58
CA LYS A 110 11.85 -2.87 1.73
C LYS A 110 12.73 -3.54 0.69
N THR A 111 12.67 -3.05 -0.54
CA THR A 111 13.50 -3.57 -1.63
C THR A 111 14.04 -2.44 -2.51
N THR A 112 15.15 -2.71 -3.18
CA THR A 112 15.66 -1.91 -4.30
C THR A 112 15.37 -2.55 -5.66
N ALA A 113 14.82 -3.77 -5.67
CA ALA A 113 14.47 -4.50 -6.89
C ALA A 113 13.19 -3.93 -7.53
N LYS A 114 13.17 -3.89 -8.87
CA LYS A 114 12.04 -3.36 -9.64
C LYS A 114 11.00 -4.42 -9.98
N THR A 115 11.36 -5.70 -9.96
CA THR A 115 10.51 -6.82 -10.35
C THR A 115 10.46 -7.89 -9.25
N PRO A 116 9.30 -8.51 -9.00
CA PRO A 116 9.17 -9.58 -8.02
C PRO A 116 9.97 -10.81 -8.47
N THR A 117 10.46 -11.58 -7.50
CA THR A 117 11.27 -12.77 -7.77
C THR A 117 10.37 -13.90 -8.24
N ASN A 118 10.38 -14.21 -9.54
CA ASN A 118 9.91 -15.49 -10.06
C ASN A 118 11.11 -16.40 -10.33
N SER A 119 11.02 -17.65 -9.88
CA SER A 119 12.06 -18.70 -9.92
C SER A 119 12.74 -18.89 -11.29
N THR A 120 14.04 -19.19 -11.23
CA THR A 120 14.89 -19.80 -12.27
C THR A 120 15.31 -18.94 -13.47
N SER A 121 16.47 -18.26 -13.35
CA SER A 121 17.76 -18.53 -14.04
C SER A 121 18.61 -17.28 -14.32
N ALA A 122 19.84 -17.33 -13.78
CA ALA A 122 21.12 -16.73 -14.21
C ALA A 122 21.29 -15.20 -14.46
N PRO A 123 22.51 -14.65 -14.21
CA PRO A 123 22.75 -13.23 -14.00
C PRO A 123 23.23 -12.50 -15.27
N ASN A 124 22.66 -11.34 -15.56
CA ASN A 124 23.36 -10.08 -15.85
C ASN A 124 22.43 -9.08 -16.55
N ALA A 125 22.27 -7.90 -15.96
CA ALA A 125 22.25 -6.64 -16.71
C ALA A 125 22.32 -5.48 -15.72
N THR A 126 23.50 -4.86 -15.66
CA THR A 126 23.78 -3.58 -15.01
C THR A 126 22.86 -2.49 -15.56
N THR A 127 22.14 -1.77 -14.70
CA THR A 127 21.71 -0.41 -15.02
C THR A 127 21.61 0.44 -13.75
N THR A 128 22.59 1.32 -13.63
CA THR A 128 22.71 2.44 -12.69
C THR A 128 21.52 3.38 -12.81
N THR A 129 20.72 3.58 -11.75
CA THR A 129 19.96 4.84 -11.56
C THR A 129 19.57 5.05 -10.08
N ALA A 130 20.20 6.07 -9.48
CA ALA A 130 19.84 6.85 -8.30
C ALA A 130 18.85 6.25 -7.26
N SER A 131 19.43 5.68 -6.20
CA SER A 131 18.73 5.26 -4.98
C SER A 131 18.18 6.46 -4.21
N ARG A 132 16.88 6.78 -4.36
CA ARG A 132 16.15 7.53 -3.34
C ARG A 132 15.52 6.53 -2.38
N LYS A 133 15.97 6.54 -1.13
CA LYS A 133 15.45 5.71 -0.05
C LYS A 133 13.98 6.10 0.21
N TYR A 134 13.03 5.31 -0.27
CA TYR A 134 11.60 5.54 0.00
C TYR A 134 11.13 4.64 1.13
N TYR A 135 10.58 5.26 2.17
CA TYR A 135 10.00 4.58 3.32
C TYR A 135 8.54 4.22 2.99
N HIS A 136 8.20 2.93 3.01
CA HIS A 136 6.84 2.45 2.76
C HIS A 136 5.87 2.88 3.87
N LEU A 137 4.69 3.32 3.44
CA LEU A 137 3.56 3.67 4.26
C LEU A 137 2.75 2.41 4.63
N ALA A 138 3.17 1.72 5.69
CA ALA A 138 2.21 1.03 6.57
C ALA A 138 2.35 1.49 8.02
N LYS A 139 2.89 2.70 8.19
CA LYS A 139 3.01 3.33 9.51
C LYS A 139 1.72 4.01 10.00
N TYR A 140 0.62 3.89 9.27
CA TYR A 140 -0.68 4.40 9.74
C TYR A 140 -1.39 3.46 10.73
N CYS A 141 -0.68 2.48 11.30
CA CYS A 141 -1.21 1.55 12.32
C CYS A 141 -0.51 1.63 13.68
N LYS A 142 0.45 2.55 13.91
CA LYS A 142 1.05 2.78 15.23
C LYS A 142 0.99 4.25 15.62
N GLY A 143 -0.10 4.67 16.26
CA GLY A 143 -0.15 5.98 16.91
C GLY A 143 -1.51 6.45 17.41
N HIS A 144 -2.62 6.03 16.80
CA HIS A 144 -3.96 6.34 17.29
C HIS A 144 -4.62 5.09 17.84
N SER A 145 -5.21 5.23 19.03
CA SER A 145 -5.92 4.18 19.75
C SER A 145 -7.05 3.60 18.90
N PHE A 146 -6.79 2.48 18.22
CA PHE A 146 -7.82 1.64 17.61
C PHE A 146 -8.27 0.62 18.67
N ARG A 147 -9.20 1.04 19.55
CA ARG A 147 -10.06 0.04 20.20
C ARG A 147 -10.98 -0.50 19.11
N GLY A 148 -10.85 -1.77 18.75
CA GLY A 148 -11.79 -2.42 17.82
C GLY A 148 -11.25 -3.48 16.87
N CYS A 149 -10.04 -4.03 17.08
CA CYS A 149 -9.67 -5.33 16.52
C CYS A 149 -9.78 -6.41 17.60
N ASP A 150 -10.98 -6.62 18.11
CA ASP A 150 -11.38 -7.86 18.79
C ASP A 150 -12.81 -8.15 18.32
N THR A 151 -12.97 -9.21 17.54
CA THR A 151 -14.25 -9.90 17.41
C THR A 151 -14.03 -11.30 17.95
N ASP A 152 -14.10 -11.41 19.27
CA ASP A 152 -14.55 -12.63 19.93
C ASP A 152 -15.78 -12.26 20.75
N ARG A 153 -16.94 -12.75 20.25
CA ARG A 153 -18.29 -12.73 20.82
C ARG A 153 -19.13 -11.45 20.75
#